data_AF-A0A955XVR8-F1
#
_entry.id   AF-A0A955XVR8-F1
#
_cell.length_a   1.000
_cell.length_b   1.000
_cell.length_c   1.000
_cell.angle_alpha   90.00
_cell.angle_beta   90.00
_cell.angle_gamma   90.00
#
_symmetry.space_group_name_H-M   'P 1'
#
loop_
_entity.id
_entity.type
_entity.pdbx_description
1 polymer ?
#
loop_
_entity_poly.entity_id
_entity_poly.type
_entity_poly.pdbx_seq_one_letter_code
_entity_poly.pdbx_strand_id
1 'polypeptide(L)'
;MPGRGIRRAKIICTLGPSTSSEEGISGLIDAGMNVARLNFSHGSHDSHRELYQRVRDVAKRKGQPIAIMQDLQGPRVRLGVMAEGTVLTKGETFTLVRDEIEGNAERSTTTLRELFEDVEPGERILIADGRVHLRITEVGTGRVTTRVEVGGPIHSKAG
;
A
#
# COMPACT_ATOMS: atom_id res chain seq x y z
N MET A 1 19.04 28.18 -33.64
CA MET A 1 18.48 26.98 -32.97
C MET A 1 17.95 27.43 -31.61
N PRO A 2 16.63 27.49 -31.35
CA PRO A 2 16.16 27.79 -30.00
C PRO A 2 16.60 26.64 -29.10
N GLY A 3 17.37 26.95 -28.06
CA GLY A 3 17.92 25.96 -27.13
C GLY A 3 16.79 25.14 -26.54
N ARG A 4 16.79 23.83 -26.79
CA ARG A 4 15.88 22.89 -26.14
C ARG A 4 16.17 22.98 -24.64
N GLY A 5 15.34 23.73 -23.93
CA GLY A 5 15.58 24.07 -22.53
C GLY A 5 15.83 22.81 -21.70
N ILE A 6 16.88 22.85 -20.87
CA ILE A 6 17.18 21.77 -19.92
C ILE A 6 15.92 21.49 -19.10
N ARG A 7 15.47 20.24 -19.10
CA ARG A 7 14.29 19.82 -18.34
C ARG A 7 14.48 20.15 -16.86
N ARG A 8 13.62 21.02 -16.33
CA ARG A 8 13.64 21.45 -14.92
C ARG A 8 12.98 20.42 -14.00
N ALA A 9 11.85 19.85 -14.42
CA ALA A 9 11.15 18.81 -13.69
C ALA A 9 11.99 17.52 -13.60
N LYS A 10 11.95 16.88 -12.43
CA LYS A 10 12.64 15.62 -12.19
C LYS A 10 11.68 14.44 -12.32
N ILE A 11 12.19 13.32 -12.82
CA ILE A 11 11.39 12.10 -13.03
C ILE A 11 11.78 11.05 -11.99
N ILE A 12 10.77 10.54 -11.31
CA ILE A 12 10.89 9.40 -10.39
C ILE A 12 10.30 8.18 -11.10
N CYS A 13 11.07 7.08 -11.17
CA CYS A 13 10.60 5.82 -11.72
C CYS A 13 10.58 4.76 -10.62
N THR A 14 9.45 4.06 -10.46
CA THR A 14 9.37 2.89 -9.57
C THR A 14 9.99 1.71 -10.28
N LEU A 15 10.99 1.08 -9.66
CA LEU A 15 11.62 -0.11 -10.21
C LEU A 15 10.85 -1.35 -9.78
N GLY A 16 10.63 -2.25 -10.72
CA GLY A 16 9.90 -3.50 -10.53
C GLY A 16 10.43 -4.60 -11.46
N PRO A 17 9.75 -5.76 -11.54
CA PRO A 17 10.23 -6.90 -12.33
C PRO A 17 10.53 -6.58 -13.80
N SER A 18 9.79 -5.65 -14.41
CA SER A 18 9.98 -5.25 -15.80
C SER A 18 11.12 -4.26 -16.04
N THR A 19 11.64 -3.63 -14.98
CA THR A 19 12.61 -2.53 -15.08
C THR A 19 13.84 -2.71 -14.20
N SER A 20 13.96 -3.84 -13.51
CA SER A 20 15.04 -4.10 -12.57
C SER A 20 16.33 -4.57 -13.24
N SER A 21 16.32 -5.01 -14.50
CA SER A 21 17.55 -5.45 -15.20
C SER A 21 18.50 -4.29 -15.50
N GLU A 22 19.76 -4.58 -15.85
CA GLU A 22 20.74 -3.54 -16.18
C GLU A 22 20.31 -2.76 -17.41
N GLU A 23 19.78 -3.45 -18.43
CA GLU A 23 19.27 -2.86 -19.66
C GLU A 23 18.05 -1.98 -19.37
N GLY A 24 17.14 -2.45 -18.51
CA GLY A 24 15.95 -1.70 -18.11
C GLY A 24 16.31 -0.41 -17.38
N ILE A 25 17.19 -0.49 -16.39
CA ILE A 25 17.68 0.68 -15.65
C ILE A 25 18.43 1.63 -16.60
N SER A 26 19.28 1.09 -17.48
CA SER A 26 20.03 1.86 -18.47
C SER A 26 19.08 2.65 -19.38
N GLY A 27 18.05 1.98 -19.91
CA GLY A 27 17.04 2.61 -20.77
C GLY A 27 16.23 3.68 -20.04
N LEU A 28 15.89 3.46 -18.76
CA LEU A 28 15.21 4.48 -17.95
C LEU A 28 16.09 5.71 -17.70
N ILE A 29 17.39 5.51 -17.45
CA ILE A 29 18.35 6.62 -17.30
C ILE A 29 18.46 7.40 -18.61
N ASP A 30 18.60 6.72 -19.75
CA ASP A 30 18.66 7.36 -21.08
C ASP A 30 17.37 8.12 -21.43
N ALA A 31 16.22 7.59 -21.02
CA ALA A 31 14.91 8.24 -21.13
C ALA A 31 14.74 9.43 -20.14
N GLY A 32 15.68 9.60 -19.20
CA GLY A 32 15.77 10.76 -18.32
C GLY A 32 15.24 10.53 -16.91
N MET A 33 15.30 9.32 -16.35
CA MET A 33 15.08 9.09 -14.92
C MET A 33 16.06 9.92 -14.06
N ASN A 34 15.59 10.47 -12.94
CA ASN A 34 16.46 11.13 -11.95
C ASN A 34 16.47 10.44 -10.59
N VAL A 35 15.37 9.77 -10.25
CA VAL A 35 15.22 9.06 -8.98
C VAL A 35 14.70 7.65 -9.25
N ALA A 36 15.40 6.64 -8.76
CA ALA A 36 14.91 5.28 -8.69
C ALA A 36 14.16 5.07 -7.36
N ARG A 37 12.85 4.83 -7.43
CA ARG A 37 12.00 4.49 -6.29
C ARG A 37 12.01 2.98 -6.07
N LEU A 38 12.44 2.56 -4.89
CA LEU A 38 12.38 1.17 -4.42
C LEU A 38 11.17 1.03 -3.49
N ASN A 39 10.14 0.31 -3.92
CA ASN A 39 8.91 0.15 -3.15
C ASN A 39 9.02 -1.03 -2.18
N PHE A 40 9.14 -0.77 -0.87
CA PHE A 40 9.31 -1.80 0.16
C PHE A 40 7.99 -2.49 0.55
N SER A 41 6.88 -2.12 -0.08
CA SER A 41 5.63 -2.88 -0.06
C SER A 41 5.76 -4.31 -0.60
N HIS A 42 6.81 -4.56 -1.40
CA HIS A 42 7.11 -5.81 -2.08
C HIS A 42 8.62 -6.10 -2.04
N GLY A 43 9.01 -7.36 -2.28
CA GLY A 43 10.41 -7.78 -2.34
C GLY A 43 11.06 -7.99 -0.96
N SER A 44 12.19 -8.70 -0.96
CA SER A 44 13.03 -8.91 0.22
C SER A 44 14.13 -7.85 0.31
N HIS A 45 14.76 -7.70 1.48
CA HIS A 45 15.93 -6.85 1.64
C HIS A 45 17.07 -7.19 0.68
N ASP A 46 17.28 -8.48 0.38
CA ASP A 46 18.32 -8.93 -0.55
C ASP A 46 17.99 -8.48 -1.99
N SER A 47 16.73 -8.65 -2.41
CA SER A 47 16.31 -8.17 -3.74
C SER A 47 16.45 -6.65 -3.90
N HIS A 48 16.16 -5.87 -2.85
CA HIS A 48 16.37 -4.42 -2.84
C HIS A 48 17.85 -4.05 -2.83
N ARG A 49 18.71 -4.83 -2.16
CA ARG A 49 20.17 -4.65 -2.16
C ARG A 49 20.77 -4.85 -3.54
N GLU A 50 20.40 -5.93 -4.22
CA GLU A 50 20.85 -6.21 -5.59
C GLU A 50 20.41 -5.10 -6.54
N LEU A 51 19.14 -4.69 -6.43
CA LEU A 51 18.60 -3.61 -7.25
C LEU A 51 19.30 -2.27 -6.99
N TYR A 52 19.57 -1.95 -5.73
CA TYR A 52 20.36 -0.78 -5.33
C TYR A 52 21.75 -0.79 -5.99
N GLN A 53 22.48 -1.91 -5.89
CA GLN A 53 23.82 -2.07 -6.45
C GLN A 53 23.78 -1.85 -7.97
N ARG A 54 22.83 -2.49 -8.64
CA ARG A 54 22.65 -2.37 -10.09
C ARG A 54 22.38 -0.93 -10.53
N VAL A 55 21.51 -0.20 -9.81
CA VAL A 55 21.26 1.23 -10.09
C VAL A 55 22.55 2.05 -9.93
N ARG A 56 23.34 1.79 -8.88
CA ARG A 56 24.62 2.49 -8.66
C ARG A 56 25.64 2.20 -9.76
N ASP A 57 25.76 0.95 -10.19
CA ASP A 57 26.72 0.54 -11.20
C ASP A 57 26.36 1.13 -12.57
N VAL A 58 25.09 1.07 -12.98
CA VAL A 58 24.63 1.65 -14.25
C VAL A 58 24.79 3.18 -14.21
N ALA A 59 24.40 3.84 -13.12
CA ALA A 59 24.55 5.30 -12.96
C ALA A 59 26.02 5.74 -13.04
N LYS A 60 26.93 4.98 -12.41
CA LYS A 60 28.38 5.21 -12.46
C LYS A 60 28.92 5.07 -13.89
N ARG A 61 28.55 3.98 -14.60
CA ARG A 61 28.97 3.76 -15.99
C ARG A 61 28.48 4.86 -16.94
N LYS A 62 27.29 5.41 -16.69
CA LYS A 62 26.70 6.48 -17.50
C LYS A 62 27.13 7.90 -17.08
N GLY A 63 27.81 8.05 -15.94
CA GLY A 63 28.18 9.36 -15.39
C GLY A 63 26.96 10.24 -15.05
N GLN A 64 25.80 9.65 -14.78
CA GLN A 64 24.58 10.40 -14.47
C GLN A 64 24.22 10.29 -12.97
N PRO A 65 23.93 11.41 -12.29
CA PRO A 65 23.50 11.38 -10.90
C PRO A 65 22.07 10.85 -10.80
N ILE A 66 21.93 9.65 -10.21
CA ILE A 66 20.64 9.03 -9.91
C ILE A 66 20.47 8.95 -8.39
N ALA A 67 19.43 9.61 -7.89
CA ALA A 67 19.02 9.44 -6.50
C ALA A 67 18.28 8.11 -6.33
N ILE A 68 18.35 7.53 -5.14
CA ILE A 68 17.61 6.32 -4.80
C ILE A 68 16.68 6.68 -3.65
N MET A 69 15.39 6.43 -3.83
CA MET A 69 14.35 6.69 -2.84
C MET A 69 13.83 5.35 -2.31
N GLN A 70 14.06 5.11 -1.02
CA GLN A 70 13.43 4.02 -0.30
C GLN A 70 12.02 4.47 0.07
N ASP A 71 11.01 3.80 -0.49
CA ASP A 71 9.61 4.06 -0.16
C ASP A 71 9.13 3.01 0.84
N LEU A 72 8.90 3.46 2.07
CA LEU A 72 8.46 2.61 3.16
C LEU A 72 6.98 2.30 3.03
N GLN A 73 6.61 1.05 3.28
CA GLN A 73 5.23 0.58 3.19
C GLN A 73 4.26 1.36 4.10
N GLY A 74 4.74 1.92 5.21
CA GLY A 74 3.90 2.50 6.25
C GLY A 74 3.07 1.43 7.01
N PRO A 75 2.20 1.85 7.94
CA PRO A 75 1.30 0.93 8.62
C PRO A 75 0.28 0.38 7.61
N ARG A 76 0.47 -0.87 7.16
CA ARG A 76 -0.57 -1.58 6.40
C ARG A 76 -1.65 -2.04 7.37
N VAL A 77 -2.69 -1.22 7.50
CA VAL A 77 -3.95 -1.61 8.10
C VAL A 77 -4.60 -2.64 7.18
N ARG A 78 -4.95 -3.80 7.73
CA ARG A 78 -5.56 -4.90 6.99
C ARG A 78 -6.52 -5.65 7.88
N LEU A 79 -7.54 -6.24 7.28
CA LEU A 79 -8.35 -7.25 7.96
C LEU A 79 -7.52 -8.50 8.29
N GLY A 80 -8.00 -9.24 9.29
CA GLY A 80 -7.51 -10.55 9.67
C GLY A 80 -7.78 -11.63 8.62
N VAL A 81 -7.85 -12.88 9.08
CA VAL A 81 -8.33 -13.99 8.25
C VAL A 81 -9.84 -13.87 8.12
N MET A 82 -10.36 -14.07 6.91
CA MET A 82 -11.78 -14.05 6.59
C MET A 82 -12.20 -15.41 6.04
N ALA A 83 -13.40 -15.87 6.39
CA ALA A 83 -14.07 -16.98 5.75
C ALA A 83 -14.20 -16.73 4.24
N GLU A 84 -13.99 -17.77 3.46
CA GLU A 84 -14.01 -17.70 2.00
C GLU A 84 -15.40 -17.25 1.50
N GLY A 85 -15.42 -16.37 0.49
CA GLY A 85 -16.68 -15.88 -0.09
C GLY A 85 -17.45 -14.88 0.78
N THR A 86 -16.84 -14.29 1.81
CA THR A 86 -17.50 -13.29 2.65
C THR A 86 -17.89 -12.05 1.83
N VAL A 87 -19.16 -11.65 1.95
CA VAL A 87 -19.73 -10.43 1.35
C VAL A 87 -20.40 -9.62 2.44
N LEU A 88 -20.09 -8.32 2.52
CA LEU A 88 -20.80 -7.40 3.40
C LEU A 88 -21.99 -6.79 2.67
N THR A 89 -23.16 -6.81 3.28
CA THR A 89 -24.38 -6.25 2.69
C THR A 89 -24.63 -4.84 3.21
N LYS A 90 -25.01 -3.93 2.31
CA LYS A 90 -25.37 -2.56 2.68
C LYS A 90 -26.49 -2.55 3.73
N GLY A 91 -26.29 -1.75 4.78
CA GLY A 91 -27.24 -1.56 5.87
C GLY A 91 -27.05 -2.51 7.04
N GLU A 92 -26.29 -3.60 6.87
CA GLU A 92 -25.98 -4.54 7.94
C GLU A 92 -24.96 -3.97 8.92
N THR A 93 -24.89 -4.61 10.09
CA THR A 93 -23.90 -4.30 11.13
C THR A 93 -22.67 -5.16 10.91
N PHE A 94 -21.50 -4.55 10.97
CA PHE A 94 -20.22 -5.24 10.93
C PHE A 94 -19.35 -4.75 12.08
N THR A 95 -18.78 -5.66 12.85
CA THR A 95 -18.00 -5.32 14.05
C THR A 95 -16.54 -5.71 13.90
N LEU A 96 -15.64 -4.75 14.08
CA LEU A 96 -14.23 -5.04 14.28
C LEU A 96 -14.01 -5.38 15.75
N VAL A 97 -13.26 -6.45 16.02
CA VAL A 97 -12.93 -6.91 17.37
C VAL A 97 -11.41 -7.05 17.54
N ARG A 98 -10.92 -6.81 18.75
CA ARG A 98 -9.50 -6.90 19.10
C ARG A 98 -8.97 -8.32 19.08
N ASP A 99 -9.81 -9.30 19.42
CA ASP A 99 -9.42 -10.70 19.46
C ASP A 99 -9.04 -11.24 18.07
N GLU A 100 -8.08 -12.16 18.04
CA GLU A 100 -7.74 -12.90 16.82
C GLU A 100 -8.83 -13.94 16.54
N ILE A 101 -9.60 -13.71 15.48
CA ILE A 101 -10.70 -14.58 15.05
C ILE A 101 -10.65 -14.82 13.55
N GLU A 102 -11.25 -15.91 13.10
CA GLU A 102 -11.67 -16.02 11.71
C GLU A 102 -12.92 -15.14 11.51
N GLY A 103 -12.78 -14.12 10.67
CA GLY A 103 -13.84 -13.16 10.38
C GLY A 103 -14.87 -13.70 9.38
N ASN A 104 -16.06 -13.12 9.40
CA ASN A 104 -17.18 -13.45 8.52
C ASN A 104 -17.97 -12.16 8.17
N ALA A 105 -19.22 -12.27 7.71
CA ALA A 105 -20.03 -11.12 7.33
C ALA A 105 -20.48 -10.23 8.52
N GLU A 106 -20.35 -10.72 9.76
CA GLU A 106 -20.79 -10.02 10.97
C GLU A 106 -19.64 -9.37 11.73
N ARG A 107 -18.47 -10.01 11.75
CA ARG A 107 -17.31 -9.53 12.51
C ARG A 107 -15.97 -9.94 11.93
N SER A 108 -14.94 -9.15 12.20
CA SER A 108 -13.55 -9.49 11.87
C SER A 108 -12.57 -8.79 12.81
N THR A 109 -11.29 -9.09 12.67
CA THR A 109 -10.19 -8.42 13.37
C THR A 109 -9.37 -7.58 12.38
N THR A 110 -8.56 -6.66 12.88
CA THR A 110 -7.68 -5.80 12.06
C THR A 110 -6.26 -5.83 12.59
N THR A 111 -5.27 -5.63 11.71
CA THR A 111 -3.86 -5.51 12.10
C THR A 111 -3.56 -4.22 12.87
N LEU A 112 -4.39 -3.19 12.75
CA LEU A 112 -4.25 -1.93 13.48
C LEU A 112 -4.91 -2.04 14.86
N ARG A 113 -4.11 -2.27 15.90
CA ARG A 113 -4.64 -2.50 17.26
C ARG A 113 -5.06 -1.20 17.94
N GLU A 114 -4.44 -0.10 17.56
CA GLU A 114 -4.70 1.25 18.03
C GLU A 114 -6.05 1.79 17.52
N LEU A 115 -6.62 1.16 16.48
CA LEU A 115 -7.95 1.51 15.95
C LEU A 115 -9.03 1.49 17.05
N PHE A 116 -8.90 0.65 18.06
CA PHE A 116 -9.92 0.54 19.12
C PHE A 116 -9.85 1.68 20.14
N GLU A 117 -8.79 2.49 20.12
CA GLU A 117 -8.61 3.66 20.97
C GLU A 117 -8.69 4.98 20.19
N ASP A 118 -8.37 4.97 18.89
CA ASP A 118 -8.12 6.17 18.09
C ASP A 118 -9.30 6.59 17.20
N VAL A 119 -10.48 5.96 17.34
CA VAL A 119 -11.66 6.24 16.48
C VAL A 119 -12.88 6.67 17.27
N GLU A 120 -13.75 7.43 16.61
CA GLU A 120 -14.98 7.97 17.20
C GLU A 120 -16.24 7.56 16.42
N PRO A 121 -17.41 7.45 17.07
CA PRO A 121 -18.69 7.30 16.39
C PRO A 121 -18.91 8.39 15.34
N GLY A 122 -19.35 7.98 14.14
CA GLY A 122 -19.54 8.87 13.00
C GLY A 122 -18.39 8.86 11.99
N GLU A 123 -17.20 8.37 12.35
CA GLU A 123 -16.08 8.25 11.39
C GLU A 123 -16.30 7.13 10.36
N ARG A 124 -15.47 7.13 9.29
CA ARG A 124 -15.53 6.13 8.22
C ARG A 124 -14.33 5.19 8.30
N ILE A 125 -14.59 3.91 8.06
CA ILE A 125 -13.58 2.91 7.76
C ILE A 125 -13.78 2.45 6.32
N LEU A 126 -12.70 2.46 5.54
CA LEU A 126 -12.69 2.04 4.14
C LEU A 126 -11.94 0.72 4.03
N ILE A 127 -12.49 -0.21 3.27
CA ILE A 127 -11.92 -1.55 3.06
C ILE A 127 -11.85 -1.83 1.55
N ALA A 128 -10.88 -2.66 1.16
CA ALA A 128 -10.59 -3.09 -0.19
C ALA A 128 -10.35 -1.91 -1.15
N ASP A 129 -9.42 -1.02 -0.79
CA ASP A 129 -9.11 0.21 -1.54
C ASP A 129 -10.31 1.15 -1.68
N GLY A 130 -11.17 1.19 -0.66
CA GLY A 130 -12.37 2.03 -0.64
C GLY A 130 -13.54 1.48 -1.45
N ARG A 131 -13.56 0.19 -1.79
CA ARG A 131 -14.72 -0.48 -2.39
C ARG A 131 -15.84 -0.74 -1.39
N VAL A 132 -15.50 -0.93 -0.13
CA VAL A 132 -16.44 -1.18 0.97
C VAL A 132 -16.32 -0.06 1.99
N HIS A 133 -17.45 0.50 2.41
CA HIS A 133 -17.50 1.66 3.31
C HIS A 133 -18.28 1.29 4.56
N LEU A 134 -17.68 1.55 5.71
CA LEU A 134 -18.28 1.35 7.02
C LEU A 134 -18.40 2.70 7.73
N ARG A 135 -19.51 2.89 8.43
CA ARG A 135 -19.74 4.00 9.36
C ARG A 135 -19.62 3.50 10.78
N ILE A 136 -18.75 4.09 11.59
CA ILE A 136 -18.69 3.73 13.01
C ILE A 136 -19.96 4.20 13.71
N THR A 137 -20.64 3.28 14.40
CA THR A 137 -21.85 3.57 15.17
C THR A 137 -21.59 3.55 16.67
N GLU A 138 -20.66 2.71 17.14
CA GLU A 138 -20.31 2.59 18.55
C GLU A 138 -18.84 2.15 18.68
N VAL A 139 -18.16 2.71 19.68
CA VAL A 139 -16.80 2.31 20.07
C VAL A 139 -16.86 1.84 21.52
N GLY A 140 -16.39 0.62 21.77
CA GLY A 140 -16.30 0.02 23.09
C GLY A 140 -14.94 -0.63 23.31
N THR A 141 -14.69 -1.12 24.52
CA THR A 141 -13.40 -1.75 24.87
C THR A 141 -13.11 -2.93 23.94
N GLY A 142 -12.11 -2.76 23.06
CA GLY A 142 -11.69 -3.78 22.09
C GLY A 142 -12.72 -4.09 21.00
N ARG A 143 -13.73 -3.25 20.78
CA ARG A 143 -14.72 -3.43 19.72
C ARG A 143 -15.09 -2.10 19.04
N VAL A 144 -15.23 -2.14 17.72
CA VAL A 144 -15.77 -1.02 16.93
C VAL A 144 -16.94 -1.56 16.12
N THR A 145 -18.15 -1.16 16.48
CA THR A 145 -19.36 -1.54 15.76
C THR A 145 -19.62 -0.53 14.66
N THR A 146 -19.92 -1.04 13.47
CA THR A 146 -20.12 -0.22 12.28
C THR A 146 -21.38 -0.61 11.54
N ARG A 147 -21.89 0.32 10.72
CA ARG A 147 -22.92 0.06 9.73
C ARG A 147 -22.32 0.12 8.32
N VAL A 148 -22.65 -0.87 7.50
CA VAL A 148 -22.19 -0.93 6.11
C VAL A 148 -22.93 0.13 5.28
N GLU A 149 -22.22 1.15 4.79
CA GLU A 149 -22.77 2.17 3.88
C GLU A 149 -22.71 1.69 2.43
N VAL A 150 -21.60 1.03 2.06
CA VAL A 150 -21.36 0.42 0.75
C VAL A 150 -20.84 -0.99 0.97
N GLY A 151 -21.62 -1.99 0.55
CA GLY A 151 -21.30 -3.41 0.68
C GLY A 151 -20.46 -3.93 -0.49
N GLY A 152 -19.93 -5.14 -0.33
CA GLY A 152 -19.11 -5.80 -1.34
C GLY A 152 -18.34 -7.01 -0.80
N PRO A 153 -17.69 -7.77 -1.69
CA PRO A 153 -16.87 -8.91 -1.29
C PRO A 153 -15.62 -8.44 -0.54
N ILE A 154 -15.29 -9.13 0.55
CA ILE A 154 -14.06 -8.92 1.33
C ILE A 154 -13.30 -10.24 1.45
N HIS A 155 -11.98 -10.16 1.56
CA HIS A 155 -11.10 -11.31 1.65
C HIS A 155 -10.04 -11.10 2.74
N SER A 156 -9.39 -12.18 3.13
CA SER A 156 -8.27 -12.16 4.07
C SER A 156 -7.23 -11.12 3.66
N LYS A 157 -6.75 -10.33 4.63
CA LYS A 157 -5.71 -9.31 4.41
C LYS A 157 -6.10 -8.16 3.48
N ALA A 158 -7.39 -7.96 3.18
CA ALA A 158 -7.87 -6.76 2.51
C ALA A 158 -7.46 -5.50 3.30
N GLY A 159 -6.94 -4.50 2.59
CA GLY A 159 -6.49 -3.21 3.15
C GLY A 159 -7.58 -2.16 3.14
#